data_AF-A0A2T3B5L2-F1
#
_entry.id   AF-A0A2T3B5L2-F1
#
_cell.length_a   1.000
_cell.length_b   1.000
_cell.length_c   1.000
_cell.angle_alpha   90.00
_cell.angle_beta   90.00
_cell.angle_gamma   90.00
#
_symmetry.space_group_name_H-M   'P 1'
#
loop_
_entity.id
_entity.type
_entity.pdbx_description
1 polymer ?
#
loop_
_entity_poly.entity_id
_entity_poly.type
_entity_poly.pdbx_seq_one_letter_code
_entity_poly.pdbx_strand_id
1 'polypeptide(L)'
;MTKINSSLHSSRRKSRKAHFSAPSSVRRTIMSAPLSKELREKYNVRSIPIRKDDEVTIVRGSNKGREGKVTSVYRLKYVIHVERVVKEKSSGQSVPVGVHPSKVVITKLKLDKDRENILERIKAGREIKAKKN
;
A
#
# COMPACT_ATOMS: atom_id res chain seq x y z
N MET A 1 14.41 -20.86 2.83
CA MET A 1 15.30 -19.83 2.25
C MET A 1 16.25 -19.34 3.33
N THR A 2 17.55 -19.53 3.13
CA THR A 2 18.58 -19.17 4.11
C THR A 2 19.05 -17.73 3.85
N LYS A 3 19.16 -16.94 4.92
CA LYS A 3 19.58 -15.54 4.87
C LYS A 3 21.10 -15.46 4.74
N ILE A 4 21.62 -14.97 3.61
CA ILE A 4 23.08 -14.91 3.35
C ILE A 4 23.74 -13.71 4.06
N ASN A 5 23.09 -12.53 4.07
CA ASN A 5 23.69 -11.31 4.63
C ASN A 5 23.58 -11.26 6.16
N SER A 6 24.64 -11.57 6.91
CA SER A 6 24.63 -11.63 8.39
C SER A 6 24.11 -10.38 9.11
N SER A 7 24.32 -9.17 8.56
CA SER A 7 23.95 -7.89 9.20
C SER A 7 22.43 -7.68 9.44
N LEU A 8 21.57 -8.33 8.65
CA LEU A 8 20.10 -8.19 8.79
C LEU A 8 19.54 -9.10 9.90
N HIS A 9 18.88 -8.59 10.92
CA HIS A 9 18.34 -9.47 11.97
C HIS A 9 17.17 -10.36 11.49
N SER A 10 17.23 -11.68 11.78
CA SER A 10 16.12 -12.63 11.61
C SER A 10 15.22 -12.76 12.85
N SER A 11 15.62 -12.12 13.96
CA SER A 11 14.86 -12.19 15.22
C SER A 11 13.49 -11.53 15.09
N ARG A 12 12.44 -12.29 15.43
CA ARG A 12 11.03 -11.81 15.48
C ARG A 12 10.88 -10.56 16.34
N ARG A 13 11.54 -10.49 17.50
CA ARG A 13 11.49 -9.34 18.41
C ARG A 13 12.00 -8.07 17.74
N LYS A 14 13.16 -8.15 17.07
CA LYS A 14 13.79 -7.01 16.39
C LYS A 14 12.96 -6.54 15.18
N SER A 15 12.46 -7.47 14.37
CA SER A 15 11.59 -7.16 13.23
C SER A 15 10.29 -6.46 13.65
N ARG A 16 9.61 -6.97 14.70
CA ARG A 16 8.39 -6.34 15.23
C ARG A 16 8.65 -4.94 15.79
N LYS A 17 9.75 -4.75 16.53
CA LYS A 17 10.14 -3.44 17.03
C LYS A 17 10.32 -2.46 15.87
N ALA A 18 11.12 -2.84 14.85
CA ALA A 18 11.34 -2.03 13.66
C ALA A 18 10.04 -1.66 12.92
N HIS A 19 9.06 -2.56 12.86
CA HIS A 19 7.76 -2.28 12.25
C HIS A 19 6.92 -1.29 13.07
N PHE A 20 6.66 -1.58 14.35
CA PHE A 20 5.74 -0.74 15.14
C PHE A 20 6.34 0.60 15.58
N SER A 21 7.67 0.68 15.74
CA SER A 21 8.38 1.93 16.06
C SER A 21 8.89 2.68 14.83
N ALA A 22 8.48 2.29 13.60
CA ALA A 22 8.94 2.93 12.38
C ALA A 22 8.55 4.43 12.35
N PRO A 23 9.42 5.32 11.82
CA PRO A 23 9.07 6.72 11.57
C PRO A 23 8.09 6.85 10.38
N SER A 24 7.38 7.99 10.28
CA SER A 24 6.31 8.20 9.30
C SER A 24 6.73 7.98 7.83
N SER A 25 7.96 8.36 7.48
CA SER A 25 8.54 8.16 6.14
C SER A 25 8.67 6.67 5.80
N VAL A 26 9.11 5.86 6.75
CA VAL A 26 9.23 4.40 6.61
C VAL A 26 7.85 3.75 6.59
N ARG A 27 6.92 4.21 7.45
CA ARG A 27 5.53 3.72 7.45
C ARG A 27 4.84 3.91 6.11
N ARG A 28 5.09 5.04 5.43
CA ARG A 28 4.58 5.29 4.06
C ARG A 28 5.00 4.16 3.11
N THR A 29 6.26 3.73 3.15
CA THR A 29 6.77 2.66 2.28
C THR A 29 6.18 1.30 2.66
N ILE A 30 6.09 1.00 3.96
CA ILE A 30 5.46 -0.23 4.47
C ILE A 30 3.98 -0.29 4.03
N MET A 31 3.27 0.84 4.07
CA MET A 31 1.89 0.98 3.63
C MET A 31 1.77 1.11 2.10
N SER A 32 2.32 0.14 1.38
CA SER A 32 2.18 0.02 -0.07
C SER A 32 1.04 -0.95 -0.44
N ALA A 33 0.41 -0.68 -1.59
CA ALA A 33 -0.64 -1.50 -2.14
C ALA A 33 -0.27 -2.00 -3.55
N PRO A 34 -0.68 -3.22 -3.93
CA PRO A 34 -0.49 -3.73 -5.28
C PRO A 34 -1.29 -2.92 -6.31
N LEU A 35 -0.70 -2.72 -7.49
CA LEU A 35 -1.41 -2.15 -8.65
C LEU A 35 -2.31 -3.20 -9.31
N SER A 36 -3.35 -2.76 -10.02
CA SER A 36 -4.18 -3.58 -10.90
C SER A 36 -3.37 -4.18 -12.05
N LYS A 37 -3.91 -5.18 -12.75
CA LYS A 37 -3.20 -5.83 -13.87
C LYS A 37 -2.87 -4.81 -14.97
N GLU A 38 -3.85 -3.99 -15.35
CA GLU A 38 -3.70 -2.93 -16.35
C GLU A 38 -2.62 -1.90 -15.97
N LEU A 39 -2.62 -1.42 -14.72
CA LEU A 39 -1.60 -0.48 -14.24
C LEU A 39 -0.21 -1.12 -14.16
N ARG A 40 -0.12 -2.42 -13.86
CA ARG A 40 1.16 -3.15 -13.87
C ARG A 40 1.71 -3.25 -15.27
N GLU A 41 0.87 -3.52 -16.27
CA GLU A 41 1.29 -3.59 -17.67
C GLU A 41 1.72 -2.22 -18.16
N LYS A 42 0.96 -1.16 -17.84
CA LYS A 42 1.29 0.21 -18.22
C LYS A 42 2.61 0.72 -17.65
N TYR A 43 2.84 0.53 -16.34
CA TYR A 43 4.00 1.12 -15.64
C TYR A 43 5.13 0.12 -15.36
N ASN A 44 4.92 -1.18 -15.58
CA ASN A 44 5.84 -2.26 -15.19
C ASN A 44 6.21 -2.26 -13.68
N VAL A 45 5.32 -1.76 -12.81
CA VAL A 45 5.53 -1.69 -11.35
C VAL A 45 4.52 -2.58 -10.63
N ARG A 46 4.95 -3.34 -9.60
CA ARG A 46 4.05 -4.27 -8.87
C ARG A 46 3.17 -3.58 -7.84
N SER A 47 3.74 -2.63 -7.10
CA SER A 47 3.12 -1.96 -5.95
C SER A 47 3.73 -0.60 -5.71
N ILE A 48 2.96 0.30 -5.12
CA ILE A 48 3.39 1.66 -4.78
C ILE A 48 2.81 2.08 -3.41
N PRO A 49 3.46 3.00 -2.66
CA PRO A 49 2.85 3.61 -1.49
C PRO A 49 1.51 4.27 -1.80
N ILE A 50 0.48 3.91 -1.03
CA ILE A 50 -0.87 4.44 -1.20
C ILE A 50 -0.95 5.89 -0.76
N ARG A 51 -1.72 6.70 -1.48
CA ARG A 51 -1.96 8.12 -1.18
C ARG A 51 -3.47 8.39 -1.04
N LYS A 52 -3.79 9.53 -0.42
CA LYS A 52 -5.13 10.11 -0.53
C LYS A 52 -5.44 10.32 -2.01
N ASP A 53 -6.69 10.12 -2.37
CA ASP A 53 -7.25 10.26 -3.73
C ASP A 53 -6.87 9.15 -4.73
N ASP A 54 -6.10 8.14 -4.36
CA ASP A 54 -6.01 6.92 -5.18
C ASP A 54 -7.38 6.21 -5.18
N GLU A 55 -7.79 5.65 -6.31
CA GLU A 55 -8.96 4.76 -6.37
C GLU A 55 -8.53 3.33 -6.15
N VAL A 56 -9.33 2.61 -5.37
CA VAL A 56 -8.96 1.29 -4.91
C VAL A 56 -10.15 0.33 -4.85
N THR A 57 -9.85 -0.95 -5.04
CA THR A 57 -10.80 -2.06 -4.89
C THR A 57 -10.34 -2.98 -3.78
N ILE A 58 -11.26 -3.31 -2.85
CA ILE A 58 -10.96 -4.19 -1.71
C ILE A 58 -11.00 -5.65 -2.17
N VAL A 59 -9.89 -6.38 -1.97
CA VAL A 59 -9.74 -7.78 -2.43
C VAL A 59 -10.02 -8.80 -1.33
N ARG A 60 -9.84 -8.43 -0.06
CA ARG A 60 -10.01 -9.35 1.08
C ARG A 60 -10.72 -8.68 2.26
N GLY A 61 -11.51 -9.46 3.00
CA GLY A 61 -12.27 -9.02 4.19
C GLY A 61 -13.75 -8.83 3.90
N SER A 62 -14.50 -8.36 4.90
CA SER A 62 -15.97 -8.26 4.84
C SER A 62 -16.48 -7.30 3.76
N ASN A 63 -15.68 -6.30 3.38
CA ASN A 63 -16.02 -5.30 2.36
C ASN A 63 -15.40 -5.62 0.99
N LYS A 64 -15.05 -6.90 0.73
CA LYS A 64 -14.49 -7.34 -0.55
C LYS A 64 -15.41 -6.97 -1.72
N GLY A 65 -14.83 -6.56 -2.84
CA GLY A 65 -15.54 -6.17 -4.06
C GLY A 65 -16.01 -4.72 -4.06
N ARG A 66 -15.96 -4.02 -2.92
CA ARG A 66 -16.25 -2.58 -2.89
C ARG A 66 -15.08 -1.79 -3.47
N GLU A 67 -15.42 -0.78 -4.24
CA GLU A 67 -14.51 0.18 -4.83
C GLU A 67 -14.75 1.56 -4.24
N GLY A 68 -13.71 2.37 -4.17
CA GLY A 68 -13.84 3.74 -3.71
C GLY A 68 -12.51 4.47 -3.69
N LYS A 69 -12.61 5.79 -3.53
CA LYS A 69 -11.44 6.65 -3.38
C LYS A 69 -10.89 6.57 -1.95
N VAL A 70 -9.58 6.64 -1.79
CA VAL A 70 -8.96 6.74 -0.47
C VAL A 70 -9.16 8.14 0.09
N THR A 71 -9.92 8.25 1.18
CA THR A 71 -10.21 9.55 1.83
C THR A 71 -9.07 10.01 2.72
N SER A 72 -8.48 9.07 3.47
CA SER A 72 -7.37 9.34 4.39
C SER A 72 -6.48 8.13 4.60
N VAL A 73 -5.20 8.40 4.88
CA VAL A 73 -4.17 7.37 5.15
C VAL A 73 -3.67 7.57 6.57
N TYR A 74 -4.10 6.70 7.48
CA TYR A 74 -3.75 6.78 8.89
C TYR A 74 -2.53 5.91 9.23
N ARG A 75 -1.33 6.51 9.07
CA ARG A 75 -0.05 5.82 9.25
C ARG A 75 0.23 5.36 10.68
N LEU A 76 -0.36 5.99 11.70
CA LEU A 76 -0.18 5.56 13.08
C LEU A 76 -0.73 4.15 13.31
N LYS A 77 -1.90 3.86 12.73
CA LYS A 77 -2.63 2.60 12.87
C LYS A 77 -2.46 1.64 11.69
N TYR A 78 -1.64 1.97 10.69
CA TYR A 78 -1.43 1.16 9.48
C TYR A 78 -2.71 0.92 8.67
N VAL A 79 -3.59 1.91 8.62
CA VAL A 79 -4.93 1.78 8.05
C VAL A 79 -5.19 2.87 7.01
N ILE A 80 -5.95 2.54 5.98
CA ILE A 80 -6.57 3.47 5.04
C ILE A 80 -8.08 3.51 5.27
N HIS A 81 -8.67 4.66 5.00
CA HIS A 81 -10.10 4.82 4.93
C HIS A 81 -10.51 5.00 3.47
N VAL A 82 -11.49 4.21 3.04
CA VAL A 82 -12.02 4.21 1.68
C VAL A 82 -13.41 4.80 1.72
N GLU A 83 -13.74 5.62 0.72
CA GLU A 83 -15.06 6.19 0.56
C GLU A 83 -16.14 5.10 0.50
N ARG A 84 -17.33 5.35 1.06
CA ARG A 84 -18.46 4.40 1.11
C ARG A 84 -18.21 3.11 1.90
N VAL A 85 -17.05 2.97 2.54
CA VAL A 85 -16.72 1.87 3.45
C VAL A 85 -16.85 2.38 4.88
N VAL A 86 -18.12 2.47 5.32
CA VAL A 86 -18.52 2.96 6.64
C VAL A 86 -19.28 1.89 7.42
N LYS A 87 -19.31 2.05 8.74
CA LYS A 87 -20.14 1.30 9.68
C LYS A 87 -21.03 2.29 10.42
N GLU A 88 -22.31 1.97 10.54
CA GLU A 88 -23.26 2.74 11.35
C GLU A 88 -23.12 2.36 12.83
N LYS A 89 -23.15 3.37 13.69
CA LYS A 89 -23.28 3.21 15.14
C LYS A 89 -24.75 3.09 15.52
N SER A 90 -25.02 2.59 16.72
CA SER A 90 -26.37 2.63 17.32
C SER A 90 -26.94 4.05 17.45
N SER A 91 -26.08 5.07 17.49
CA SER A 91 -26.46 6.48 17.48
C SER A 91 -26.86 7.02 16.10
N GLY A 92 -26.90 6.19 15.05
CA GLY A 92 -27.20 6.59 13.66
C GLY A 92 -26.04 7.27 12.90
N GLN A 93 -24.93 7.57 13.58
CA GLN A 93 -23.75 8.15 12.92
C GLN A 93 -22.95 7.12 12.14
N SER A 94 -22.53 7.47 10.92
CA SER A 94 -21.62 6.67 10.09
C SER A 94 -20.15 6.94 10.43
N VAL A 95 -19.36 5.89 10.65
CA VAL A 95 -17.92 5.97 10.91
C VAL A 95 -17.13 5.19 9.87
N PRO A 96 -16.03 5.73 9.31
CA PRO A 96 -15.23 5.04 8.32
C PRO A 96 -14.57 3.79 8.93
N VAL A 97 -14.69 2.68 8.22
CA VAL A 97 -14.02 1.43 8.61
C VAL A 97 -12.57 1.47 8.13
N GLY A 98 -11.67 1.00 8.98
CA GLY A 98 -10.26 0.91 8.66
C GLY A 98 -9.91 -0.34 7.85
N VAL A 99 -9.24 -0.16 6.71
CA VAL A 99 -8.74 -1.25 5.87
C VAL A 99 -7.21 -1.22 5.82
N HIS A 100 -6.55 -2.37 5.86
CA HIS A 100 -5.09 -2.42 5.67
C HIS A 100 -4.75 -2.39 4.17
N PRO A 101 -3.78 -1.57 3.70
CA PRO A 101 -3.50 -1.38 2.27
C PRO A 101 -3.11 -2.66 1.52
N SER A 102 -2.53 -3.66 2.19
CA SER A 102 -2.22 -4.96 1.55
C SER A 102 -3.45 -5.80 1.17
N LYS A 103 -4.64 -5.46 1.68
CA LYS A 103 -5.91 -6.13 1.35
C LYS A 103 -6.63 -5.51 0.15
N VAL A 104 -5.99 -4.56 -0.50
CA VAL A 104 -6.58 -3.65 -1.48
C VAL A 104 -5.71 -3.64 -2.74
N VAL A 105 -6.31 -3.39 -3.90
CA VAL A 105 -5.62 -3.17 -5.17
C VAL A 105 -5.93 -1.76 -5.66
N ILE A 106 -4.90 -1.04 -6.10
CA ILE A 106 -5.08 0.29 -6.69
C ILE A 106 -5.55 0.12 -8.14
N THR A 107 -6.68 0.75 -8.47
CA THR A 107 -7.28 0.74 -9.81
C THR A 107 -6.94 2.01 -10.59
N LYS A 108 -6.92 3.18 -9.93
CA LYS A 108 -6.43 4.44 -10.52
C LYS A 108 -5.49 5.15 -9.57
N LEU A 109 -4.40 5.69 -10.13
CA LEU A 109 -3.38 6.42 -9.40
C LEU A 109 -3.64 7.92 -9.47
N LYS A 110 -3.54 8.64 -8.35
CA LYS A 110 -3.36 10.10 -8.38
C LYS A 110 -1.93 10.42 -8.77
N LEU A 111 -1.71 10.83 -10.02
CA LEU A 111 -0.39 11.19 -10.53
C LEU A 111 0.00 12.60 -10.10
N ASP A 112 1.26 12.74 -9.72
CA ASP A 112 2.00 13.99 -9.53
C ASP A 112 3.43 13.75 -10.00
N LYS A 113 4.21 14.82 -10.21
CA LYS A 113 5.60 14.74 -10.67
C LYS A 113 6.44 13.76 -9.84
N ASP A 114 6.26 13.76 -8.52
CA ASP A 114 7.00 12.85 -7.63
C ASP A 114 6.57 11.39 -7.77
N ARG A 115 5.31 11.12 -8.07
CA ARG A 115 4.79 9.76 -8.27
C ARG A 115 5.29 9.19 -9.58
N GLU A 116 5.33 10.02 -10.62
CA GLU A 116 5.89 9.66 -11.93
C GLU A 116 7.37 9.30 -11.76
N ASN A 117 8.16 10.16 -11.09
CA ASN A 117 9.56 9.88 -10.77
C ASN A 117 9.74 8.56 -9.99
N ILE A 118 8.83 8.25 -9.06
CA ILE A 118 8.87 6.98 -8.31
C ILE A 118 8.58 5.79 -9.23
N LEU A 119 7.59 5.90 -10.12
CA LEU A 119 7.22 4.84 -11.05
C LEU A 119 8.36 4.55 -12.04
N GLU A 120 8.93 5.59 -12.63
CA GLU A 120 10.06 5.49 -13.56
C GLU A 120 11.29 4.85 -12.91
N ARG A 121 11.64 5.29 -11.69
CA ARG A 121 12.76 4.71 -10.94
C ARG A 121 12.55 3.21 -10.66
N ILE A 122 11.34 2.80 -10.28
CA ILE A 122 11.04 1.38 -10.01
C ILE A 122 11.05 0.58 -11.32
N LYS A 123 10.53 1.14 -12.41
CA LYS A 123 10.55 0.53 -13.74
C LYS A 123 11.98 0.27 -14.23
N ALA A 124 12.84 1.30 -14.20
CA ALA A 124 14.24 1.17 -14.59
C ALA A 124 14.97 0.08 -13.78
N GLY A 125 14.78 0.05 -12.46
CA GLY A 125 15.35 -0.99 -11.60
C GLY A 125 14.89 -2.41 -11.93
N ARG A 126 13.68 -2.57 -12.46
CA ARG A 126 13.16 -3.87 -12.91
C ARG A 126 13.72 -4.30 -14.25
N GLU A 127 13.83 -3.37 -15.20
CA GLU A 127 14.40 -3.64 -16.52
C GLU A 127 15.87 -4.05 -16.41
N ILE A 128 16.65 -3.38 -15.56
CA ILE A 128 18.04 -3.77 -15.28
C ILE A 128 18.10 -5.20 -14.73
N LYS A 129 17.21 -5.55 -13.79
CA LYS A 129 17.15 -6.89 -13.22
C LYS A 129 16.76 -7.94 -14.27
N ALA A 130 15.84 -7.60 -15.18
CA ALA A 130 15.41 -8.48 -16.25
C ALA A 130 16.53 -8.73 -17.29
N LYS A 131 17.43 -7.76 -17.52
CA LYS A 131 18.61 -7.92 -18.40
C LYS A 131 19.75 -8.71 -17.77
N LYS A 132 19.83 -8.74 -16.44
CA LYS A 132 20.90 -9.41 -15.68
C LYS A 132 20.62 -10.91 -15.45
N ASN A 133 19.36 -11.30 -15.57
CA ASN A 133 18.92 -12.69 -15.51
C ASN A 133 18.79 -13.24 -16.93
#